data_AF-A0A935EBB5-F1
#
_entry.id   AF-A0A935EBB5-F1
#
_cell.length_a   1.000
_cell.length_b   1.000
_cell.length_c   1.000
_cell.angle_alpha   90.00
_cell.angle_beta   90.00
_cell.angle_gamma   90.00
#
_symmetry.space_group_name_H-M   'P 1'
#
loop_
_entity.id
_entity.type
_entity.pdbx_description
1 polymer ?
#
loop_
_entity_poly.entity_id
_entity_poly.type
_entity_poly.pdbx_seq_one_letter_code
_entity_poly.pdbx_strand_id
1 'polypeptide(L)'
;MKRCAGLALLLFTGCLIAAQPPPLALKSMGVFYVGAKRVDSPYSDERDAEFPTRGRTTVSGHAQVTYLIPGVVDVPERSTAGFAVDAINGCIAADPQFGCSRESRLGRTSLEQPWRVWGFGPRFGEVHANSRFPALPLQQNYIEQFGASFEVYMGSANIGRSGAGTSRSPVVDALMALLKRVGPSVLVLHSAAGAAGFEVARQDPARVRALVSIETTVCPALQGNAGDPLAGIAFLGIYGDYVDERGSGGHPSRYRSCRSLAESPERVAAGKFIDLPGDLKVRGNSHLMMQDDNSDDIAALVSDWLAASAIK
;
A
#
# COMPACT_ATOMS: atom_id res chain seq x y z
N MET A 1 50.71 -57.60 -6.33
CA MET A 1 49.30 -57.16 -6.27
C MET A 1 49.25 -55.73 -5.77
N LYS A 2 48.60 -54.86 -6.53
CA LYS A 2 48.52 -53.40 -6.32
C LYS A 2 47.93 -53.08 -4.93
N ARG A 3 48.62 -52.29 -4.12
CA ARG A 3 48.02 -51.58 -2.99
C ARG A 3 48.06 -50.09 -3.32
N CYS A 4 46.95 -49.59 -3.84
CA CYS A 4 46.74 -48.15 -4.01
C CYS A 4 46.70 -47.50 -2.63
N ALA A 5 47.52 -46.46 -2.47
CA ALA A 5 47.45 -45.55 -1.34
C ALA A 5 46.11 -44.79 -1.41
N GLY A 6 45.24 -45.00 -0.41
CA GLY A 6 44.08 -44.16 -0.18
C GLY A 6 44.53 -42.87 0.49
N LEU A 7 44.71 -41.81 -0.31
CA LEU A 7 44.88 -40.46 0.16
C LEU A 7 43.53 -39.98 0.71
N ALA A 8 43.36 -39.98 2.03
CA ALA A 8 42.20 -39.39 2.69
C ALA A 8 42.32 -37.86 2.62
N LEU A 9 41.65 -37.26 1.65
CA LEU A 9 41.51 -35.81 1.52
C LEU A 9 40.45 -35.34 2.53
N LEU A 10 40.89 -34.95 3.73
CA LEU A 10 40.06 -34.26 4.72
C LEU A 10 39.79 -32.83 4.21
N LEU A 11 38.67 -32.65 3.51
CA LEU A 11 38.08 -31.35 3.25
C LEU A 11 37.52 -30.81 4.57
N PHE A 12 38.23 -29.85 5.16
CA PHE A 12 37.66 -28.96 6.16
C PHE A 12 36.60 -28.10 5.48
N THR A 13 35.33 -28.48 5.59
CA THR A 13 34.21 -27.58 5.35
C THR A 13 34.23 -26.54 6.46
N GLY A 14 34.95 -25.45 6.20
CA GLY A 14 34.81 -24.23 6.98
C GLY A 14 33.35 -23.84 6.99
N CYS A 15 32.75 -23.87 8.18
CA CYS A 15 31.43 -23.35 8.42
C CYS A 15 31.49 -21.85 8.10
N LEU A 16 31.04 -21.46 6.90
CA LEU A 16 30.69 -20.09 6.58
C LEU A 16 29.50 -19.75 7.48
N ILE A 17 29.80 -19.31 8.70
CA ILE A 17 28.86 -18.54 9.50
C ILE A 17 28.56 -17.33 8.62
N ALA A 18 27.37 -17.29 8.03
CA ALA A 18 26.87 -16.10 7.36
C ALA A 18 27.10 -14.93 8.33
N ALA A 19 27.94 -13.98 7.93
CA ALA A 19 28.23 -12.81 8.75
C ALA A 19 26.88 -12.21 9.15
N GLN A 20 26.68 -11.95 10.46
CA GLN A 20 25.46 -11.30 10.90
C GLN A 20 25.27 -10.03 10.07
N PRO A 21 24.07 -9.79 9.50
CA PRO A 21 23.84 -8.59 8.73
C PRO A 21 24.21 -7.38 9.60
N PRO A 22 24.92 -6.39 9.06
CA PRO A 22 25.30 -5.22 9.82
C PRO A 22 24.06 -4.58 10.45
N PRO A 23 24.18 -4.03 11.67
CA PRO A 23 23.03 -3.42 12.35
C PRO A 23 22.44 -2.30 11.50
N LEU A 24 21.10 -2.25 11.41
CA LEU A 24 20.39 -1.19 10.71
C LEU A 24 20.66 0.17 11.39
N ALA A 25 21.46 1.01 10.75
CA ALA A 25 21.76 2.35 11.23
C ALA A 25 20.66 3.33 10.81
N LEU A 26 19.80 3.70 11.77
CA LEU A 26 18.77 4.71 11.58
C LEU A 26 19.32 6.10 11.93
N LYS A 27 19.22 7.05 11.00
CA LYS A 27 19.48 8.47 11.26
C LYS A 27 18.42 9.06 12.17
N SER A 28 17.17 8.63 12.03
CA SER A 28 16.07 8.99 12.91
C SER A 28 14.87 8.06 12.71
N MET A 29 14.09 7.85 13.77
CA MET A 29 12.80 7.17 13.70
C MET A 29 11.77 7.86 14.59
N GLY A 30 10.49 7.67 14.31
CA GLY A 30 9.42 8.21 15.15
C GLY A 30 8.03 7.96 14.58
N VAL A 31 7.03 8.37 15.36
CA VAL A 31 5.61 8.35 14.96
C VAL A 31 5.03 9.73 15.19
N PHE A 32 4.30 10.25 14.21
CA PHE A 32 3.51 11.48 14.37
C PHE A 32 2.17 11.36 13.64
N TYR A 33 1.27 12.31 13.89
CA TYR A 33 -0.04 12.36 13.26
C TYR A 33 -0.18 13.62 12.42
N VAL A 34 -0.85 13.53 11.27
CA VAL A 34 -1.12 14.65 10.37
C VAL A 34 -2.60 14.77 10.05
N GLY A 35 -3.06 16.01 9.88
CA GLY A 35 -4.45 16.32 9.60
C GLY A 35 -5.34 16.28 10.85
N ALA A 36 -6.56 15.79 10.66
CA ALA A 36 -7.70 15.80 11.57
C ALA A 36 -8.46 17.12 11.76
N LYS A 37 -9.71 16.93 12.16
CA LYS A 37 -10.64 17.97 12.62
C LYS A 37 -11.12 17.63 14.02
N ARG A 38 -11.33 18.66 14.84
CA ARG A 38 -12.10 18.51 16.09
C ARG A 38 -13.56 18.30 15.72
N VAL A 39 -14.19 17.30 16.32
CA VAL A 39 -15.58 16.93 16.08
C VAL A 39 -16.27 16.76 17.42
N ASP A 40 -17.42 17.38 17.60
CA ASP A 40 -18.24 17.13 18.79
C ASP A 40 -18.84 15.73 18.72
N SER A 41 -18.61 14.94 19.76
CA SER A 41 -19.15 13.59 19.92
C SER A 41 -20.36 13.66 20.86
N PRO A 42 -21.59 13.55 20.33
CA PRO A 42 -22.80 13.51 21.15
C PRO A 42 -22.99 12.15 21.86
N TYR A 43 -22.15 11.16 21.52
CA TYR A 43 -22.24 9.79 22.03
C TYR A 43 -22.00 9.74 23.54
N SER A 44 -22.83 8.93 24.21
CA SER A 44 -22.68 8.56 25.61
C SER A 44 -22.68 7.05 25.67
N ASP A 45 -21.73 6.47 26.39
CA ASP A 45 -21.72 5.05 26.76
C ASP A 45 -22.62 4.75 27.97
N GLU A 46 -23.37 5.77 28.45
CA GLU A 46 -24.35 5.72 29.53
C GLU A 46 -23.81 5.21 30.88
N ARG A 47 -22.49 5.10 30.99
CA ARG A 47 -21.84 4.71 32.24
C ARG A 47 -21.85 5.89 33.20
N ASP A 48 -22.25 5.61 34.44
CA ASP A 48 -22.02 6.52 35.55
C ASP A 48 -20.53 6.44 35.93
N ALA A 49 -19.73 7.30 35.29
CA ALA A 49 -18.29 7.34 35.41
C ALA A 49 -17.82 8.78 35.66
N GLU A 50 -16.69 8.92 36.34
CA GLU A 50 -16.07 10.22 36.65
C GLU A 50 -15.83 11.08 35.40
N PHE A 51 -15.63 10.44 34.24
CA PHE A 51 -15.49 11.07 32.94
C PHE A 51 -16.60 10.61 31.98
N PRO A 52 -17.81 11.23 32.04
CA PRO A 52 -18.90 10.87 31.15
C PRO A 52 -18.55 11.24 29.70
N THR A 53 -18.91 10.35 28.78
CA THR A 53 -18.60 10.45 27.34
C THR A 53 -19.52 11.43 26.59
N ARG A 54 -20.67 11.79 27.17
CA ARG A 54 -21.64 12.75 26.61
C ARG A 54 -21.09 14.17 26.50
N GLY A 55 -21.29 14.81 25.34
CA GLY A 55 -21.00 16.23 25.12
C GLY A 55 -19.50 16.56 25.07
N ARG A 56 -18.69 15.61 24.60
CA ARG A 56 -17.22 15.75 24.51
C ARG A 56 -16.78 16.03 23.08
N THR A 57 -15.65 16.68 22.91
CA THR A 57 -15.00 16.85 21.61
C THR A 57 -13.96 15.74 21.39
N THR A 58 -13.96 15.14 20.21
CA THR A 58 -12.94 14.18 19.75
C THR A 58 -12.19 14.73 18.53
N VAL A 59 -11.15 14.03 18.07
CA VAL A 59 -10.32 14.41 16.92
C VAL A 59 -10.34 13.28 15.90
N SER A 60 -10.79 13.57 14.68
CA SER A 60 -11.09 12.57 13.66
C SER A 60 -10.46 12.90 12.30
N GLY A 61 -10.16 11.87 11.51
CA GLY A 61 -9.58 12.00 10.17
C GLY A 61 -8.08 12.35 10.16
N HIS A 62 -7.35 12.02 11.23
CA HIS A 62 -5.88 12.06 11.22
C HIS A 62 -5.34 10.82 10.52
N ALA A 63 -4.18 10.94 9.88
CA ALA A 63 -3.36 9.79 9.51
C ALA A 63 -2.18 9.66 10.49
N GLN A 64 -1.92 8.43 10.94
CA GLN A 64 -0.67 8.09 11.60
C GLN A 64 0.43 7.99 10.55
N VAL A 65 1.62 8.51 10.89
CA VAL A 65 2.82 8.41 10.08
C VAL A 65 3.92 7.82 10.95
N THR A 66 4.29 6.59 10.65
CA THR A 66 5.49 5.94 11.16
C THR A 66 6.63 6.23 10.18
N TYR A 67 7.76 6.73 10.67
CA TYR A 67 8.95 6.94 9.83
C TYR A 67 10.18 6.24 10.40
N LEU A 68 10.92 5.62 9.48
CA LEU A 68 12.26 5.11 9.67
C LEU A 68 13.10 5.81 8.61
N ILE A 69 14.05 6.65 9.01
CA ILE A 69 15.01 7.28 8.09
C ILE A 69 16.33 6.57 8.31
N PRO A 70 16.68 5.59 7.46
CA PRO A 70 17.99 4.97 7.49
C PRO A 70 19.00 5.89 6.80
N GLY A 71 20.26 5.49 6.75
CA GLY A 71 21.22 6.10 5.81
C GLY A 71 20.76 6.00 4.33
N VAL A 72 19.83 5.09 4.02
CA VAL A 72 19.16 4.82 2.72
C VAL A 72 17.77 4.19 3.00
N VAL A 73 16.68 4.71 2.41
CA VAL A 73 15.24 4.65 2.85
C VAL A 73 14.51 3.29 2.71
N ASP A 74 13.63 2.95 3.69
CA ASP A 74 12.44 2.06 3.53
C ASP A 74 11.35 2.33 4.62
N VAL A 75 10.06 2.18 4.29
CA VAL A 75 8.89 2.20 5.21
C VAL A 75 7.74 1.32 4.64
N PRO A 76 7.26 0.29 5.36
CA PRO A 76 5.98 -0.34 5.05
C PRO A 76 4.97 -0.15 6.21
N GLU A 77 3.90 0.58 5.95
CA GLU A 77 2.61 0.43 6.66
C GLU A 77 1.51 1.02 5.78
N ARG A 78 0.35 0.37 5.71
CA ARG A 78 -0.84 0.98 5.08
C ARG A 78 -1.11 2.27 5.86
N SER A 79 -0.97 3.43 5.25
CA SER A 79 -1.42 4.68 5.87
C SER A 79 -2.94 4.64 6.01
N THR A 80 -3.42 4.18 7.16
CA THR A 80 -4.82 4.26 7.52
C THR A 80 -5.05 5.60 8.20
N ALA A 81 -5.84 6.45 7.55
CA ALA A 81 -6.46 7.56 8.26
C ALA A 81 -7.56 6.96 9.14
N GLY A 82 -7.66 7.42 10.39
CA GLY A 82 -8.73 6.98 11.29
C GLY A 82 -10.12 7.16 10.66
N PHE A 83 -11.12 6.47 11.20
CA PHE A 83 -12.51 6.53 10.72
C PHE A 83 -13.09 7.95 10.71
N ALA A 84 -13.99 8.24 9.75
CA ALA A 84 -14.64 9.55 9.60
C ALA A 84 -15.77 9.74 10.64
N VAL A 85 -15.42 10.22 11.84
CA VAL A 85 -16.36 10.46 12.95
C VAL A 85 -17.44 11.48 12.62
N ASP A 86 -17.16 12.47 11.78
CA ASP A 86 -18.14 13.43 11.28
C ASP A 86 -19.28 12.75 10.51
N ALA A 87 -18.96 11.76 9.68
CA ALA A 87 -19.97 11.00 8.96
C ALA A 87 -20.80 10.09 9.89
N ILE A 88 -20.19 9.52 10.94
CA ILE A 88 -20.90 8.76 11.99
C ILE A 88 -21.83 9.69 12.80
N ASN A 89 -21.33 10.85 13.22
CA ASN A 89 -22.10 11.83 13.99
C ASN A 89 -23.25 12.42 13.18
N GLY A 90 -23.03 12.69 11.89
CA GLY A 90 -24.09 13.08 10.96
C GLY A 90 -25.20 12.04 10.89
N CYS A 91 -24.84 10.75 10.87
CA CYS A 91 -25.83 9.68 10.92
C CYS A 91 -26.58 9.57 12.25
N ILE A 92 -25.91 9.73 13.39
CA ILE A 92 -26.56 9.77 14.71
C ILE A 92 -27.52 10.95 14.81
N ALA A 93 -27.14 12.11 14.27
CA ALA A 93 -27.93 13.33 14.27
C ALA A 93 -29.04 13.35 13.19
N ALA A 94 -29.16 12.29 12.37
CA ALA A 94 -30.04 12.23 11.21
C ALA A 94 -29.87 13.43 10.23
N ASP A 95 -28.64 13.92 10.09
CA ASP A 95 -28.31 15.02 9.20
C ASP A 95 -28.47 14.58 7.73
N PRO A 96 -29.37 15.22 6.94
CA PRO A 96 -29.65 14.83 5.56
C PRO A 96 -28.45 14.98 4.61
N GLN A 97 -27.38 15.68 5.02
CA GLN A 97 -26.14 15.74 4.25
C GLN A 97 -25.40 14.40 4.21
N PHE A 98 -25.69 13.47 5.11
CA PHE A 98 -25.03 12.17 5.20
C PHE A 98 -25.97 11.03 4.80
N GLY A 99 -25.47 10.16 3.93
CA GLY A 99 -26.19 8.99 3.48
C GLY A 99 -25.97 7.87 4.47
N CYS A 100 -26.99 7.60 5.30
CA CYS A 100 -26.89 6.68 6.41
C CYS A 100 -27.76 5.47 6.13
N SER A 101 -27.15 4.35 5.74
CA SER A 101 -27.88 3.08 5.70
C SER A 101 -27.94 2.52 7.12
N ARG A 102 -29.09 2.00 7.56
CA ARG A 102 -29.18 1.14 8.77
C ARG A 102 -28.32 -0.12 8.66
N GLU A 103 -27.76 -0.38 7.47
CA GLU A 103 -26.79 -1.43 7.18
C GLU A 103 -25.36 -0.89 7.08
N SER A 104 -25.01 0.12 7.87
CA SER A 104 -23.64 0.59 8.03
C SER A 104 -22.79 -0.52 8.64
N ARG A 105 -22.33 -1.45 7.79
CA ARG A 105 -21.58 -2.63 8.19
C ARG A 105 -20.10 -2.27 8.29
N LEU A 106 -19.54 -2.44 9.48
CA LEU A 106 -18.10 -2.55 9.65
C LEU A 106 -17.61 -3.73 8.80
N GLY A 107 -16.65 -3.46 7.92
CA GLY A 107 -16.05 -4.46 7.07
C GLY A 107 -14.72 -4.92 7.64
N ARG A 108 -14.42 -6.20 7.48
CA ARG A 108 -13.08 -6.74 7.67
C ARG A 108 -12.79 -7.66 6.51
N THR A 109 -11.60 -7.53 5.94
CA THR A 109 -11.14 -8.43 4.88
C THR A 109 -11.00 -9.83 5.47
N SER A 110 -11.63 -10.82 4.84
CA SER A 110 -11.43 -12.23 5.23
C SER A 110 -10.10 -12.74 4.69
N LEU A 111 -9.63 -13.92 5.10
CA LEU A 111 -8.38 -14.50 4.56
C LEU A 111 -8.60 -15.21 3.21
N GLU A 112 -9.84 -15.65 2.96
CA GLU A 112 -10.24 -16.44 1.81
C GLU A 112 -10.37 -15.58 0.55
N GLN A 113 -10.98 -14.40 0.65
CA GLN A 113 -11.17 -13.51 -0.49
C GLN A 113 -9.84 -13.04 -1.10
N PRO A 114 -8.86 -12.56 -0.32
CA PRO A 114 -7.57 -12.14 -0.84
C PRO A 114 -6.75 -13.28 -1.40
N TRP A 115 -6.92 -14.51 -0.94
CA TRP A 115 -6.03 -15.60 -1.31
C TRP A 115 -5.85 -15.78 -2.81
N ARG A 116 -6.99 -15.85 -3.53
CA ARG A 116 -6.98 -15.89 -4.99
C ARG A 116 -6.72 -14.52 -5.60
N VAL A 117 -7.31 -13.46 -5.05
CA VAL A 117 -7.24 -12.09 -5.58
C VAL A 117 -5.82 -11.51 -5.55
N TRP A 118 -5.02 -11.91 -4.57
CA TRP A 118 -3.63 -11.49 -4.37
C TRP A 118 -2.63 -12.45 -5.01
N GLY A 119 -3.09 -13.52 -5.65
CA GLY A 119 -2.21 -14.44 -6.38
C GLY A 119 -1.38 -15.34 -5.49
N PHE A 120 -1.85 -15.67 -4.27
CA PHE A 120 -1.19 -16.68 -3.43
C PHE A 120 -1.39 -18.07 -4.01
N GLY A 121 -2.61 -18.34 -4.48
CA GLY A 121 -2.94 -19.57 -5.18
C GLY A 121 -4.40 -19.62 -5.65
N PRO A 122 -4.79 -20.71 -6.32
CA PRO A 122 -6.08 -20.80 -6.99
C PRO A 122 -7.27 -20.80 -6.03
N ARG A 123 -7.07 -21.23 -4.78
CA ARG A 123 -8.10 -21.30 -3.73
C ARG A 123 -7.45 -21.26 -2.35
N PHE A 124 -8.21 -20.80 -1.35
CA PHE A 124 -7.73 -20.65 0.02
C PHE A 124 -7.07 -21.93 0.54
N GLY A 125 -5.86 -21.80 1.10
CA GLY A 125 -5.04 -22.91 1.59
C GLY A 125 -4.15 -23.57 0.54
N GLU A 126 -4.33 -23.30 -0.75
CA GLU A 126 -3.46 -23.78 -1.82
C GLU A 126 -2.56 -22.68 -2.35
N VAL A 127 -1.25 -22.93 -2.42
CA VAL A 127 -0.30 -21.98 -2.99
C VAL A 127 0.09 -22.37 -4.41
N HIS A 128 0.35 -21.38 -5.27
CA HIS A 128 1.03 -21.66 -6.55
C HIS A 128 2.40 -22.29 -6.26
N ALA A 129 2.81 -23.28 -7.05
CA ALA A 129 4.05 -24.04 -6.81
C ALA A 129 5.31 -23.16 -6.78
N ASN A 130 5.29 -22.05 -7.52
CA ASN A 130 6.35 -21.05 -7.57
C ASN A 130 5.94 -19.75 -6.87
N SER A 131 4.95 -19.77 -5.97
CA SER A 131 4.58 -18.58 -5.19
C SER A 131 5.78 -18.09 -4.41
N ARG A 132 6.01 -16.77 -4.45
CA ARG A 132 7.03 -16.10 -3.66
C ARG A 132 6.49 -15.53 -2.35
N PHE A 133 5.17 -15.54 -2.17
CA PHE A 133 4.59 -15.15 -0.89
C PHE A 133 4.88 -16.26 0.13
N PRO A 134 5.41 -15.93 1.32
CA PRO A 134 5.78 -16.92 2.34
C PRO A 134 4.56 -17.47 3.08
N ALA A 135 3.56 -17.96 2.34
CA ALA A 135 2.31 -18.49 2.91
C ALA A 135 2.55 -19.75 3.77
N LEU A 136 3.55 -20.58 3.43
CA LEU A 136 3.79 -21.89 4.06
C LEU A 136 5.27 -22.31 3.84
N PRO A 137 6.15 -22.54 4.85
CA PRO A 137 5.89 -22.75 6.28
C PRO A 137 6.80 -21.89 7.20
N LEU A 138 6.25 -20.84 7.81
CA LEU A 138 6.83 -20.23 9.01
C LEU A 138 5.84 -20.43 10.16
N GLN A 139 6.11 -21.48 10.94
CA GLN A 139 5.57 -21.80 12.27
C GLN A 139 4.24 -21.12 12.66
N GLN A 140 3.15 -21.88 12.62
CA GLN A 140 1.96 -21.71 13.47
C GLN A 140 1.54 -20.25 13.76
N ASN A 141 0.67 -19.67 12.93
CA ASN A 141 -0.04 -18.39 13.10
C ASN A 141 0.36 -17.23 12.16
N TYR A 142 1.29 -17.34 11.22
CA TYR A 142 1.62 -16.19 10.35
C TYR A 142 0.41 -15.72 9.52
N ILE A 143 -0.28 -16.64 8.84
CA ILE A 143 -1.44 -16.27 8.03
C ILE A 143 -2.60 -15.78 8.89
N GLU A 144 -2.78 -16.35 10.09
CA GLU A 144 -3.77 -15.92 11.06
C GLU A 144 -3.44 -14.54 11.63
N GLN A 145 -2.17 -14.24 11.94
CA GLN A 145 -1.69 -12.93 12.41
C GLN A 145 -1.77 -11.88 11.29
N PHE A 146 -1.47 -12.28 10.07
CA PHE A 146 -1.63 -11.45 8.89
C PHE A 146 -3.11 -11.10 8.63
N GLY A 147 -4.02 -12.07 8.80
CA GLY A 147 -5.45 -11.81 8.82
C GLY A 147 -5.88 -10.97 10.04
N ALA A 148 -5.21 -11.16 11.18
CA ALA A 148 -5.39 -10.38 12.41
C ALA A 148 -5.06 -8.90 12.21
N SER A 149 -4.04 -8.59 11.41
CA SER A 149 -3.61 -7.22 11.12
C SER A 149 -4.51 -6.49 10.12
N PHE A 150 -5.49 -7.16 9.49
CA PHE A 150 -6.44 -6.46 8.64
C PHE A 150 -7.36 -5.58 9.47
N GLU A 151 -7.15 -4.28 9.35
CA GLU A 151 -7.96 -3.28 10.02
C GLU A 151 -9.45 -3.40 9.65
N VAL A 152 -10.28 -3.08 10.64
CA VAL A 152 -11.71 -2.86 10.41
C VAL A 152 -11.85 -1.55 9.65
N TYR A 153 -12.53 -1.61 8.52
CA TYR A 153 -12.77 -0.43 7.69
C TYR A 153 -14.26 -0.16 7.53
N MET A 154 -14.58 1.10 7.26
CA MET A 154 -15.92 1.51 6.83
C MET A 154 -15.93 1.53 5.30
N GLY A 155 -16.80 0.72 4.68
CA GLY A 155 -16.93 0.71 3.23
C GLY A 155 -17.40 2.06 2.70
N SER A 156 -16.77 2.56 1.64
CA SER A 156 -17.12 3.81 0.94
C SER A 156 -18.55 3.84 0.37
N ALA A 157 -19.25 2.71 0.35
CA ALA A 157 -20.63 2.58 -0.07
C ALA A 157 -21.68 2.85 1.04
N ASN A 158 -21.28 2.97 2.32
CA ASN A 158 -22.22 2.74 3.43
C ASN A 158 -22.37 3.88 4.44
N ILE A 159 -21.33 4.69 4.68
CA ILE A 159 -21.42 5.98 5.40
C ILE A 159 -20.56 6.97 4.63
N GLY A 160 -21.22 7.87 3.92
CA GLY A 160 -20.58 8.91 3.12
C GLY A 160 -21.56 10.04 2.90
N ARG A 161 -21.05 11.24 2.62
CA ARG A 161 -21.88 12.40 2.32
C ARG A 161 -22.78 12.07 1.12
N SER A 162 -24.09 12.23 1.27
CA SER A 162 -25.07 12.04 0.19
C SER A 162 -24.70 12.94 -0.99
N GLY A 163 -24.49 12.36 -2.19
CA GLY A 163 -24.17 13.14 -3.40
C GLY A 163 -22.71 13.61 -3.50
N ALA A 164 -21.75 12.83 -3.01
CA ALA A 164 -20.32 13.18 -3.01
C ALA A 164 -19.70 13.29 -4.42
N GLY A 165 -19.89 14.45 -5.04
CA GLY A 165 -18.98 15.01 -6.04
C GLY A 165 -17.88 15.89 -5.43
N THR A 166 -17.87 16.14 -4.11
CA THR A 166 -17.02 17.22 -3.53
C THR A 166 -16.47 16.99 -2.12
N SER A 167 -16.71 15.88 -1.43
CA SER A 167 -16.06 15.63 -0.13
C SER A 167 -14.70 14.95 -0.33
N ARG A 168 -13.63 15.71 -0.20
CA ARG A 168 -12.25 15.23 -0.29
C ARG A 168 -11.99 14.14 0.76
N SER A 169 -11.38 13.02 0.35
CA SER A 169 -11.06 11.92 1.26
C SER A 169 -10.11 12.40 2.36
N PRO A 170 -10.36 12.09 3.65
CA PRO A 170 -9.45 12.44 4.76
C PRO A 170 -8.00 11.98 4.52
N VAL A 171 -7.82 10.88 3.77
CA VAL A 171 -6.49 10.38 3.37
C VAL A 171 -5.76 11.37 2.45
N VAL A 172 -6.47 12.01 1.52
CA VAL A 172 -5.90 13.01 0.58
C VAL A 172 -5.53 14.29 1.33
N ASP A 173 -6.34 14.72 2.31
CA ASP A 173 -6.01 15.84 3.19
C ASP A 173 -4.74 15.56 4.01
N ALA A 174 -4.69 14.39 4.63
CA ALA A 174 -3.56 13.97 5.45
C ALA A 174 -2.26 13.83 4.65
N LEU A 175 -2.31 13.23 3.45
CA LEU A 175 -1.15 13.11 2.57
C LEU A 175 -0.64 14.47 2.09
N MET A 176 -1.53 15.40 1.70
CA MET A 176 -1.09 16.75 1.32
C MET A 176 -0.52 17.53 2.52
N ALA A 177 -1.09 17.36 3.71
CA ALA A 177 -0.53 17.95 4.93
C ALA A 177 0.85 17.37 5.26
N LEU A 178 1.05 16.07 5.06
CA LEU A 178 2.35 15.40 5.19
C LEU A 178 3.36 16.00 4.22
N LEU A 179 3.06 16.01 2.92
CA LEU A 179 3.93 16.57 1.88
C LEU A 179 4.28 18.03 2.14
N LYS A 180 3.33 18.82 2.65
CA LYS A 180 3.61 20.20 3.06
C LYS A 180 4.65 20.30 4.17
N ARG A 181 4.68 19.31 5.08
CA ARG A 181 5.61 19.25 6.22
C ARG A 181 6.97 18.68 5.83
N VAL A 182 7.01 17.62 5.03
CA VAL A 182 8.26 16.91 4.69
C VAL A 182 8.91 17.42 3.41
N GLY A 183 8.18 18.18 2.60
CA GLY A 183 8.63 18.70 1.31
C GLY A 183 8.37 17.72 0.15
N PRO A 184 8.83 18.08 -1.06
CA PRO A 184 8.63 17.25 -2.24
C PRO A 184 9.17 15.84 -2.06
N SER A 185 8.34 14.82 -2.34
CA SER A 185 8.66 13.41 -2.04
C SER A 185 8.26 12.48 -3.17
N VAL A 186 8.82 11.27 -3.19
CA VAL A 186 8.32 10.16 -4.01
C VAL A 186 7.14 9.52 -3.28
N LEU A 187 6.04 9.30 -4.00
CA LEU A 187 4.88 8.60 -3.49
C LEU A 187 4.90 7.14 -3.96
N VAL A 188 5.11 6.20 -3.04
CA VAL A 188 4.96 4.76 -3.29
C VAL A 188 3.54 4.37 -2.92
N LEU A 189 2.79 3.89 -3.91
CA LEU A 189 1.36 3.62 -3.85
C LEU A 189 1.13 2.12 -4.02
N HIS A 190 0.32 1.54 -3.14
CA HIS A 190 -0.06 0.13 -3.23
C HIS A 190 -1.58 -0.02 -3.25
N SER A 191 -2.10 -0.86 -4.15
CA SER A 191 -3.51 -1.27 -4.14
C SER A 191 -4.48 -0.07 -4.08
N ALA A 192 -5.38 -0.04 -3.09
CA ALA A 192 -6.37 1.02 -2.89
C ALA A 192 -5.75 2.41 -2.61
N ALA A 193 -4.51 2.49 -2.13
CA ALA A 193 -3.83 3.77 -1.88
C ALA A 193 -3.59 4.57 -3.18
N GLY A 194 -3.62 3.90 -4.34
CA GLY A 194 -3.52 4.54 -5.65
C GLY A 194 -4.49 5.69 -5.82
N ALA A 195 -5.76 5.52 -5.46
CA ALA A 195 -6.79 6.54 -5.63
C ALA A 195 -6.43 7.85 -4.91
N ALA A 196 -5.97 7.77 -3.67
CA ALA A 196 -5.56 8.95 -2.91
C ALA A 196 -4.25 9.54 -3.44
N GLY A 197 -3.26 8.71 -3.76
CA GLY A 197 -1.96 9.17 -4.25
C GLY A 197 -2.05 9.93 -5.58
N PHE A 198 -2.83 9.41 -6.54
CA PHE A 198 -3.04 10.10 -7.82
C PHE A 198 -3.80 11.42 -7.66
N GLU A 199 -4.76 11.47 -6.74
CA GLU A 199 -5.47 12.71 -6.43
C GLU A 199 -4.54 13.76 -5.81
N VAL A 200 -3.71 13.37 -4.85
CA VAL A 200 -2.67 14.24 -4.26
C VAL A 200 -1.73 14.78 -5.34
N ALA A 201 -1.26 13.92 -6.24
CA ALA A 201 -0.36 14.30 -7.32
C ALA A 201 -0.99 15.27 -8.34
N ARG A 202 -2.30 15.18 -8.58
CA ARG A 202 -3.02 16.16 -9.40
C ARG A 202 -3.18 17.51 -8.70
N GLN A 203 -3.46 17.49 -7.41
CA GLN A 203 -3.73 18.70 -6.65
C GLN A 203 -2.47 19.48 -6.25
N ASP A 204 -1.37 18.80 -5.97
CA ASP A 204 -0.10 19.42 -5.59
C ASP A 204 1.09 18.75 -6.30
N PRO A 205 1.16 18.85 -7.64
CA PRO A 205 2.23 18.22 -8.43
C PRO A 205 3.62 18.72 -8.04
N ALA A 206 3.74 19.97 -7.54
CA ALA A 206 5.00 20.56 -7.12
C ALA A 206 5.65 19.84 -5.93
N ARG A 207 4.86 19.10 -5.14
CA ARG A 207 5.34 18.30 -3.99
C ARG A 207 5.47 16.81 -4.29
N VAL A 208 5.24 16.37 -5.53
CA VAL A 208 5.39 14.96 -5.92
C VAL A 208 6.54 14.82 -6.92
N ARG A 209 7.63 14.20 -6.48
CA ARG A 209 8.82 13.97 -7.30
C ARG A 209 8.65 12.80 -8.26
N ALA A 210 7.98 11.74 -7.80
CA ALA A 210 7.65 10.58 -8.60
C ALA A 210 6.45 9.83 -8.00
N LEU A 211 5.81 9.04 -8.84
CA LEU A 211 4.78 8.09 -8.48
C LEU A 211 5.27 6.68 -8.77
N VAL A 212 5.34 5.84 -7.74
CA VAL A 212 5.63 4.41 -7.88
C VAL A 212 4.35 3.65 -7.52
N SER A 213 3.69 3.09 -8.53
CA SER A 213 2.48 2.27 -8.39
C SER A 213 2.85 0.80 -8.35
N ILE A 214 2.63 0.16 -7.20
CA ILE A 214 2.73 -1.28 -7.01
C ILE A 214 1.30 -1.84 -6.99
N GLU A 215 0.88 -2.44 -8.10
CA GLU A 215 -0.46 -3.03 -8.27
C GLU A 215 -1.64 -2.17 -7.76
N THR A 216 -1.66 -0.87 -8.05
CA THR A 216 -2.77 -0.01 -7.61
C THR A 216 -4.11 -0.39 -8.24
N THR A 217 -5.21 -0.14 -7.53
CA THR A 217 -6.58 -0.55 -7.92
C THR A 217 -7.03 0.04 -9.26
N VAL A 218 -6.58 1.24 -9.62
CA VAL A 218 -6.76 1.84 -10.94
C VAL A 218 -5.74 2.96 -11.09
N CYS A 219 -5.11 3.03 -12.25
CA CYS A 219 -4.36 4.22 -12.64
C CYS A 219 -5.24 5.09 -13.53
N PRO A 220 -5.30 6.41 -13.28
CA PRO A 220 -6.13 7.30 -14.08
C PRO A 220 -5.58 7.42 -15.50
N ALA A 221 -6.47 7.65 -16.47
CA ALA A 221 -6.05 8.17 -17.77
C ALA A 221 -5.57 9.63 -17.63
N LEU A 222 -4.64 10.04 -18.50
CA LEU A 222 -4.31 11.44 -18.68
C LEU A 222 -5.46 12.16 -19.39
N GLN A 223 -5.66 13.44 -19.10
CA GLN A 223 -6.80 14.23 -19.60
C GLN A 223 -6.69 14.68 -21.07
N GLY A 224 -5.86 14.04 -21.91
CA GLY A 224 -5.85 14.32 -23.35
C GLY A 224 -5.06 15.56 -23.75
N ASN A 225 -4.37 16.22 -22.81
CA ASN A 225 -3.62 17.44 -23.07
C ASN A 225 -2.36 17.53 -22.20
N ALA A 226 -1.34 18.22 -22.72
CA ALA A 226 -0.04 18.41 -22.05
C ALA A 226 -0.12 19.19 -20.72
N GLY A 227 -1.30 19.64 -20.30
CA GLY A 227 -1.55 20.33 -19.05
C GLY A 227 -1.99 19.43 -17.89
N ASP A 228 -2.20 18.11 -18.10
CA ASP A 228 -2.49 17.20 -16.98
C ASP A 228 -1.26 17.13 -16.04
N PRO A 229 -1.41 17.48 -14.74
CA PRO A 229 -0.29 17.44 -13.79
C PRO A 229 0.45 16.10 -13.75
N LEU A 230 -0.26 14.98 -13.96
CA LEU A 230 0.33 13.64 -13.94
C LEU A 230 1.25 13.37 -15.14
N ALA A 231 1.07 14.10 -16.25
CA ALA A 231 1.95 14.00 -17.40
C ALA A 231 3.37 14.50 -17.07
N GLY A 232 3.48 15.48 -16.17
CA GLY A 232 4.75 16.10 -15.74
C GLY A 232 5.45 15.41 -14.56
N ILE A 233 4.83 14.39 -13.95
CA ILE A 233 5.39 13.67 -12.79
C ILE A 233 5.88 12.31 -13.24
N ALA A 234 7.14 11.95 -12.97
CA ALA A 234 7.68 10.64 -13.33
C ALA A 234 6.86 9.49 -12.73
N PHE A 235 6.59 8.44 -13.50
CA PHE A 235 5.71 7.33 -13.12
C PHE A 235 6.34 5.96 -13.40
N LEU A 236 6.31 5.10 -12.38
CA LEU A 236 6.64 3.68 -12.47
C LEU A 236 5.43 2.86 -12.06
N GLY A 237 4.99 1.93 -12.91
CA GLY A 237 4.03 0.89 -12.55
C GLY A 237 4.72 -0.48 -12.48
N ILE A 238 4.44 -1.27 -11.45
CA ILE A 238 4.94 -2.65 -11.30
C ILE A 238 3.76 -3.59 -11.03
N TYR A 239 3.71 -4.70 -11.77
CA TYR A 239 2.71 -5.76 -11.61
C TYR A 239 3.37 -7.14 -11.49
N GLY A 240 2.81 -7.96 -10.60
CA GLY A 240 3.22 -9.34 -10.34
C GLY A 240 2.59 -10.35 -11.27
N ASP A 241 2.58 -11.61 -10.84
CA ASP A 241 2.19 -12.75 -11.67
C ASP A 241 0.70 -13.11 -11.51
N TYR A 242 0.18 -14.02 -12.35
CA TYR A 242 -1.19 -14.54 -12.25
C TYR A 242 -2.31 -13.49 -12.39
N VAL A 243 -2.05 -12.31 -12.95
CA VAL A 243 -3.03 -11.21 -13.07
C VAL A 243 -4.36 -11.67 -13.69
N ASP A 244 -4.29 -12.54 -14.71
CA ASP A 244 -5.47 -13.10 -15.39
C ASP A 244 -6.17 -14.20 -14.58
N GLU A 245 -5.47 -14.89 -13.69
CA GLU A 245 -5.98 -16.01 -12.89
C GLU A 245 -6.61 -15.56 -11.55
N ARG A 246 -6.25 -14.35 -11.08
CA ARG A 246 -6.73 -13.68 -9.84
C ARG A 246 -8.23 -13.30 -9.84
N GLY A 247 -9.03 -13.97 -10.67
CA GLY A 247 -10.50 -13.92 -10.71
C GLY A 247 -11.09 -12.78 -11.53
N SER A 248 -12.42 -12.75 -11.63
CA SER A 248 -13.22 -11.81 -12.44
C SER A 248 -13.26 -10.35 -11.92
N GLY A 249 -12.39 -9.99 -10.97
CA GLY A 249 -12.43 -8.76 -10.18
C GLY A 249 -11.74 -7.52 -10.78
N GLY A 250 -11.56 -7.48 -12.09
CA GLY A 250 -11.02 -6.31 -12.80
C GLY A 250 -9.50 -6.19 -12.82
N HIS A 251 -8.71 -7.07 -12.20
CA HIS A 251 -7.23 -6.99 -12.18
C HIS A 251 -6.58 -6.83 -13.57
N PRO A 252 -7.00 -7.55 -14.62
CA PRO A 252 -6.50 -7.28 -15.98
C PRO A 252 -6.81 -5.86 -16.46
N SER A 253 -7.95 -5.28 -16.07
CA SER A 253 -8.27 -3.88 -16.35
C SER A 253 -7.36 -2.92 -15.58
N ARG A 254 -7.06 -3.20 -14.31
CA ARG A 254 -6.16 -2.39 -13.46
C ARG A 254 -4.74 -2.39 -14.02
N TYR A 255 -4.23 -3.57 -14.35
CA TYR A 255 -2.97 -3.77 -15.05
C TYR A 255 -2.91 -2.92 -16.32
N ARG A 256 -3.92 -3.05 -17.19
CA ARG A 256 -3.99 -2.28 -18.44
C ARG A 256 -4.06 -0.77 -18.19
N SER A 257 -4.78 -0.32 -17.17
CA SER A 257 -4.86 1.10 -16.83
C SER A 257 -3.50 1.68 -16.42
N CYS A 258 -2.73 0.94 -15.62
CA CYS A 258 -1.41 1.39 -15.16
C CYS A 258 -0.35 1.31 -16.26
N ARG A 259 -0.41 0.29 -17.11
CA ARG A 259 0.37 0.24 -18.34
C ARG A 259 0.07 1.43 -19.25
N SER A 260 -1.21 1.70 -19.49
CA SER A 260 -1.65 2.82 -20.33
C SER A 260 -1.19 4.18 -19.78
N LEU A 261 -1.23 4.38 -18.46
CA LEU A 261 -0.71 5.60 -17.84
C LEU A 261 0.80 5.74 -18.04
N ALA A 262 1.57 4.67 -17.85
CA ALA A 262 3.03 4.68 -18.00
C ALA A 262 3.49 4.90 -19.45
N GLU A 263 2.78 4.30 -20.41
CA GLU A 263 3.13 4.29 -21.83
C GLU A 263 2.39 5.38 -22.62
N SER A 264 1.61 6.24 -21.94
CA SER A 264 0.83 7.26 -22.62
C SER A 264 1.74 8.22 -23.42
N PRO A 265 1.42 8.49 -24.69
CA PRO A 265 2.18 9.43 -25.52
C PRO A 265 2.09 10.88 -25.02
N GLU A 266 1.14 11.18 -24.13
CA GLU A 266 0.95 12.51 -23.55
C GLU A 266 1.90 12.79 -22.38
N ARG A 267 2.65 11.78 -21.91
CA ARG A 267 3.62 11.98 -20.82
C ARG A 267 4.75 12.90 -21.24
N VAL A 268 5.07 13.84 -20.36
CA VAL A 268 6.23 14.74 -20.48
C VAL A 268 7.40 14.21 -19.65
N ALA A 269 7.13 13.64 -18.48
CA ALA A 269 8.13 13.01 -17.61
C ALA A 269 8.25 11.51 -17.85
N ALA A 270 9.35 10.92 -17.36
CA ALA A 270 9.63 9.49 -17.48
C ALA A 270 8.41 8.62 -17.09
N GLY A 271 8.11 7.62 -17.91
CA GLY A 271 7.06 6.64 -17.68
C GLY A 271 7.63 5.24 -17.91
N LYS A 272 7.39 4.32 -16.98
CA LYS A 272 7.78 2.91 -17.14
C LYS A 272 6.72 2.01 -16.54
N PHE A 273 6.40 0.93 -17.24
CA PHE A 273 5.64 -0.18 -16.70
C PHE A 273 6.54 -1.41 -16.66
N ILE A 274 6.48 -2.17 -15.58
CA ILE A 274 7.20 -3.43 -15.39
C ILE A 274 6.17 -4.52 -15.14
N ASP A 275 6.05 -5.42 -16.11
CA ASP A 275 5.41 -6.72 -15.95
C ASP A 275 6.49 -7.71 -15.50
N LEU A 276 6.48 -8.10 -14.23
CA LEU A 276 7.52 -8.97 -13.67
C LEU A 276 7.65 -10.30 -14.47
N PRO A 277 6.56 -11.04 -14.75
CA PRO A 277 6.62 -12.20 -15.64
C PRO A 277 6.94 -11.87 -17.10
N GLY A 278 6.32 -10.82 -17.64
CA GLY A 278 6.39 -10.49 -19.06
C GLY A 278 7.77 -9.99 -19.49
N ASP A 279 8.27 -9.01 -18.76
CA ASP A 279 9.48 -8.26 -19.11
C ASP A 279 10.73 -8.87 -18.48
N LEU A 280 10.66 -9.32 -17.22
CA LEU A 280 11.82 -9.76 -16.44
C LEU A 280 11.89 -11.27 -16.22
N LYS A 281 10.86 -12.03 -16.63
CA LYS A 281 10.73 -13.47 -16.37
C LYS A 281 10.75 -13.84 -14.89
N VAL A 282 10.49 -12.87 -14.01
CA VAL A 282 10.32 -13.08 -12.58
C VAL A 282 8.88 -13.55 -12.35
N ARG A 283 8.72 -14.81 -11.99
CA ARG A 283 7.41 -15.43 -11.76
C ARG A 283 7.15 -15.65 -10.28
N GLY A 284 5.86 -15.77 -9.95
CA GLY A 284 5.42 -16.13 -8.60
C GLY A 284 5.09 -14.97 -7.66
N ASN A 285 5.39 -13.73 -8.06
CA ASN A 285 5.13 -12.56 -7.23
C ASN A 285 3.62 -12.33 -7.03
N SER A 286 3.25 -12.09 -5.77
CA SER A 286 1.90 -11.83 -5.32
C SER A 286 1.56 -10.34 -5.40
N HIS A 287 0.32 -9.98 -5.05
CA HIS A 287 -0.08 -8.59 -4.83
C HIS A 287 0.70 -7.90 -3.71
N LEU A 288 1.29 -8.69 -2.81
CA LEU A 288 2.11 -8.23 -1.70
C LEU A 288 3.59 -8.43 -2.01
N MET A 289 4.04 -8.08 -3.21
CA MET A 289 5.43 -8.28 -3.64
C MET A 289 6.50 -7.59 -2.78
N MET A 290 6.10 -6.65 -1.92
CA MET A 290 6.96 -6.08 -0.87
C MET A 290 7.13 -7.00 0.36
N GLN A 291 6.43 -8.12 0.42
CA GLN A 291 6.48 -9.16 1.45
C GLN A 291 6.81 -10.55 0.86
N ASP A 292 6.96 -10.65 -0.46
CA ASP A 292 7.41 -11.87 -1.12
C ASP A 292 8.90 -12.11 -0.80
N ASP A 293 9.38 -13.35 -0.98
CA ASP A 293 10.76 -13.76 -0.70
C ASP A 293 11.84 -13.06 -1.55
N ASN A 294 11.43 -12.28 -2.55
CA ASN A 294 12.27 -11.45 -3.40
C ASN A 294 11.91 -9.96 -3.30
N SER A 295 11.35 -9.51 -2.17
CA SER A 295 11.03 -8.10 -1.93
C SER A 295 12.23 -7.17 -2.15
N ASP A 296 13.45 -7.63 -1.85
CA ASP A 296 14.69 -6.88 -2.08
C ASP A 296 14.94 -6.63 -3.57
N ASP A 297 14.62 -7.60 -4.44
CA ASP A 297 14.71 -7.42 -5.90
C ASP A 297 13.68 -6.37 -6.37
N ILE A 298 12.48 -6.38 -5.80
CA ILE A 298 11.45 -5.38 -6.12
C ILE A 298 11.89 -3.98 -5.67
N ALA A 299 12.46 -3.87 -4.46
CA ALA A 299 13.00 -2.62 -3.96
C ALA A 299 14.15 -2.11 -4.84
N ALA A 300 15.04 -3.00 -5.31
CA ALA A 300 16.11 -2.67 -6.23
C ALA A 300 15.57 -2.13 -7.56
N LEU A 301 14.53 -2.75 -8.15
CA LEU A 301 13.89 -2.25 -9.38
C LEU A 301 13.37 -0.82 -9.22
N VAL A 302 12.77 -0.50 -8.07
CA VAL A 302 12.28 0.85 -7.76
C VAL A 302 13.46 1.82 -7.61
N SER A 303 14.46 1.45 -6.81
CA SER A 303 15.66 2.27 -6.56
C SER A 303 16.42 2.58 -7.85
N ASP A 304 16.66 1.57 -8.68
CA ASP A 304 17.37 1.70 -9.95
C ASP A 304 16.61 2.59 -10.92
N TRP A 305 15.28 2.48 -10.98
CA TRP A 305 14.47 3.35 -11.82
C TRP A 305 14.48 4.80 -11.36
N LEU A 306 14.40 5.05 -10.04
CA LEU A 306 14.50 6.39 -9.46
C LEU A 306 15.86 7.03 -9.79
N ALA A 307 16.95 6.28 -9.60
CA ALA A 307 18.30 6.72 -9.91
C ALA A 307 18.49 7.02 -11.40
N ALA A 308 18.04 6.12 -12.29
CA ALA A 308 18.12 6.29 -13.74
C ALA A 308 17.28 7.48 -14.25
N SER A 309 16.19 7.81 -13.55
CA SER A 309 15.32 8.94 -13.87
C SER A 309 15.83 10.27 -13.28
N ALA A 310 17.02 10.27 -12.66
CA ALA A 310 17.62 11.42 -11.97
C ALA A 310 16.73 12.04 -10.87
N ILE A 311 15.89 11.22 -10.25
CA ILE A 311 14.96 11.64 -9.20
C ILE A 311 15.72 11.59 -7.87
N LYS A 312 15.85 12.76 -7.24
CA LYS A 312 16.49 12.94 -5.93
C LYS A 312 15.46 13.31 -4.88
#